data_AF-A0AAD9AZJ6-F1
#
_entry.id   AF-A0AAD9AZJ6-F1
#
_cell.length_a   1.000
_cell.length_b   1.000
_cell.length_c   1.000
_cell.angle_alpha   90.00
_cell.angle_beta   90.00
_cell.angle_gamma   90.00
#
_symmetry.space_group_name_H-M   'P 1'
#
loop_
_entity.id
_entity.type
_entity.pdbx_description
1 polymer ?
#
loop_
_entity_poly.entity_id
_entity_poly.type
_entity_poly.pdbx_seq_one_letter_code
_entity_poly.pdbx_strand_id
1 'polypeptide(L)'
;MRNVGMIELVNEPTSWDSAVPSMRSTFYKNAYNAIRQVEKDLGVSANNYFHIQMMNTLWGSGNPVEFLDDKYFTAFDDHRYLKWATNVPVTHADYISTSCNDNRNSDSSGPTLVGEWSISPPDSVENTDGWSKDTQKDFYKKWFAAQVHSFEKNTAGWVFWSWKAQLGDYRWSYRDAVIAGIVPTDLNSIASSGVCN
;
A
#
# COMPACT_ATOMS: atom_id res chain seq x y z
N MET A 1 -24.63 -10.81 5.79
CA MET A 1 -23.16 -10.96 5.89
C MET A 1 -22.55 -10.25 4.71
N ARG A 2 -21.54 -9.39 4.92
CA ARG A 2 -20.79 -8.77 3.81
C ARG A 2 -19.64 -9.69 3.45
N ASN A 3 -19.35 -9.80 2.18
CA ASN A 3 -18.34 -10.70 1.66
C ASN A 3 -17.00 -10.02 1.87
N VAL A 4 -16.23 -10.50 2.86
CA VAL A 4 -14.84 -10.06 3.04
C VAL A 4 -14.00 -10.99 2.18
N GLY A 5 -13.80 -10.58 0.94
CA GLY A 5 -13.02 -11.36 -0.01
C GLY A 5 -12.49 -10.43 -1.09
N MET A 6 -11.18 -10.34 -1.17
CA MET A 6 -10.46 -9.66 -2.23
C MET A 6 -9.40 -10.62 -2.76
N ILE A 7 -9.26 -10.71 -4.08
CA ILE A 7 -8.20 -11.49 -4.74
C ILE A 7 -7.36 -10.50 -5.52
N GLU A 8 -6.09 -10.37 -5.16
CA GLU A 8 -5.11 -9.66 -5.98
C GLU A 8 -4.64 -10.58 -7.12
N LEU A 9 -4.73 -10.09 -8.36
CA LEU A 9 -4.45 -10.91 -9.54
C LEU A 9 -2.97 -11.31 -9.62
N VAL A 10 -2.07 -10.40 -9.28
CA VAL A 10 -0.62 -10.61 -9.23
C VAL A 10 0.03 -9.47 -8.47
N ASN A 11 0.95 -9.83 -7.56
CA ASN A 11 1.76 -8.89 -6.81
C ASN A 11 2.89 -8.32 -7.69
N GLU A 12 3.08 -7.00 -7.63
CA GLU A 12 4.21 -6.27 -8.23
C GLU A 12 4.64 -6.75 -9.65
N PRO A 13 3.73 -6.83 -10.64
CA PRO A 13 4.14 -7.14 -12.01
C PRO A 13 5.10 -6.07 -12.52
N THR A 14 6.13 -6.44 -13.28
CA THR A 14 7.11 -5.47 -13.82
C THR A 14 6.44 -4.29 -14.52
N SER A 15 6.88 -3.05 -14.25
CA SER A 15 6.29 -1.82 -14.82
C SER A 15 7.11 -1.16 -15.94
N TRP A 16 8.25 -1.75 -16.31
CA TRP A 16 9.20 -1.18 -17.28
C TRP A 16 9.50 -2.11 -18.48
N ASP A 17 8.89 -3.29 -18.52
CA ASP A 17 9.15 -4.27 -19.57
C ASP A 17 8.16 -4.14 -20.75
N SER A 18 8.58 -4.62 -21.93
CA SER A 18 7.73 -4.79 -23.11
C SER A 18 6.46 -5.62 -22.90
N ALA A 19 6.41 -6.43 -21.83
CA ALA A 19 5.25 -7.23 -21.44
C ALA A 19 4.16 -6.42 -20.70
N VAL A 20 4.42 -5.18 -20.27
CA VAL A 20 3.44 -4.35 -19.54
C VAL A 20 2.10 -4.21 -20.28
N PRO A 21 2.05 -3.95 -21.60
CA PRO A 21 0.78 -3.89 -22.33
C PRO A 21 0.03 -5.23 -22.38
N SER A 22 0.74 -6.36 -22.53
CA SER A 22 0.09 -7.69 -22.57
C SER A 22 -0.39 -8.13 -21.19
N MET A 23 0.30 -7.72 -20.12
CA MET A 23 -0.17 -7.91 -18.75
C MET A 23 -1.57 -7.29 -18.57
N ARG A 24 -1.79 -6.04 -19.01
CA ARG A 24 -3.11 -5.40 -18.89
C ARG A 24 -4.15 -5.91 -19.90
N SER A 25 -3.76 -6.03 -21.17
CA SER A 25 -4.71 -6.40 -22.25
C SER A 25 -5.09 -7.87 -22.27
N THR A 26 -4.21 -8.74 -21.76
CA THR A 26 -4.41 -10.20 -21.78
C THR A 26 -4.53 -10.76 -20.37
N PHE A 27 -3.51 -10.59 -19.50
CA PHE A 27 -3.51 -11.25 -18.20
C PHE A 27 -4.61 -10.73 -17.27
N TYR A 28 -4.66 -9.42 -16.98
CA TYR A 28 -5.71 -8.82 -16.16
C TYR A 28 -7.09 -9.09 -16.72
N LYS A 29 -7.29 -8.87 -18.04
CA LYS A 29 -8.58 -9.15 -18.70
C LYS A 29 -9.03 -10.60 -18.53
N ASN A 30 -8.16 -11.56 -18.84
CA ASN A 30 -8.53 -12.97 -18.80
C ASN A 30 -8.73 -13.47 -17.36
N ALA A 31 -7.88 -13.05 -16.42
CA ALA A 31 -8.01 -13.42 -15.02
C ALA A 31 -9.28 -12.84 -14.39
N TYR A 32 -9.59 -11.57 -14.66
CA TYR A 32 -10.82 -10.93 -14.19
C TYR A 32 -12.06 -11.67 -14.73
N ASN A 33 -12.10 -11.94 -16.04
CA ASN A 33 -13.20 -12.67 -16.66
C ASN A 33 -13.34 -14.10 -16.12
N ALA A 34 -12.23 -14.79 -15.85
CA ALA A 34 -12.26 -16.13 -15.28
C ALA A 34 -12.86 -16.14 -13.87
N ILE A 35 -12.46 -15.20 -13.00
CA ILE A 35 -13.03 -15.08 -11.64
C ILE A 35 -14.54 -14.80 -11.72
N ARG A 36 -14.94 -13.81 -12.54
CA ARG A 36 -16.37 -13.47 -12.73
C ARG A 36 -17.17 -14.63 -13.33
N GLN A 37 -16.57 -15.44 -14.20
CA GLN A 37 -17.24 -16.61 -14.75
C GLN A 37 -17.46 -17.68 -13.67
N VAL A 38 -16.46 -17.96 -12.83
CA VAL A 38 -16.61 -18.91 -11.71
C VAL A 38 -17.71 -18.45 -10.75
N GLU A 39 -17.78 -17.16 -10.43
CA GLU A 39 -18.85 -16.63 -9.58
C GLU A 39 -20.24 -16.82 -10.20
N LYS A 40 -20.38 -16.59 -11.52
CA LYS A 40 -21.64 -16.84 -12.25
C LYS A 40 -22.00 -18.32 -12.26
N ASP A 41 -21.03 -19.19 -12.52
CA ASP A 41 -21.25 -20.65 -12.57
C ASP A 41 -21.67 -21.21 -11.20
N LEU A 42 -21.16 -20.61 -10.11
CA LEU A 42 -21.56 -20.92 -8.74
C LEU A 42 -22.87 -20.24 -8.30
N GLY A 43 -23.48 -19.41 -9.16
CA GLY A 43 -24.71 -18.68 -8.84
C GLY A 43 -24.53 -17.60 -7.77
N VAL A 44 -23.32 -17.07 -7.59
CA VAL A 44 -23.06 -15.96 -6.68
C VAL A 44 -23.76 -14.71 -7.23
N SER A 45 -24.57 -14.04 -6.40
CA SER A 45 -25.20 -12.79 -6.81
C SER A 45 -24.16 -11.66 -6.85
N ALA A 46 -24.30 -10.70 -7.76
CA ALA A 46 -23.28 -9.65 -7.98
C ALA A 46 -22.89 -8.89 -6.71
N ASN A 47 -23.85 -8.58 -5.83
CA ASN A 47 -23.59 -7.92 -4.54
C ASN A 47 -22.74 -8.75 -3.54
N ASN A 48 -22.48 -10.01 -3.89
CA ASN A 48 -21.72 -11.01 -3.15
C ASN A 48 -20.44 -11.43 -3.90
N TYR A 49 -20.06 -10.73 -4.97
CA TYR A 49 -18.79 -10.98 -5.63
C TYR A 49 -17.58 -10.63 -4.74
N PHE A 50 -16.46 -11.29 -5.01
CA PHE A 50 -15.15 -10.88 -4.54
C PHE A 50 -14.76 -9.55 -5.17
N HIS A 51 -14.02 -8.74 -4.40
CA HIS A 51 -13.22 -7.70 -5.01
C HIS A 51 -12.07 -8.32 -5.81
N ILE A 52 -11.81 -7.79 -6.99
CA ILE A 52 -10.65 -8.18 -7.81
C ILE A 52 -9.69 -7.01 -7.78
N GLN A 53 -8.51 -7.24 -7.21
CA GLN A 53 -7.49 -6.22 -6.98
C GLN A 53 -6.36 -6.34 -8.01
N MET A 54 -5.88 -5.19 -8.46
CA MET A 54 -4.73 -5.04 -9.34
C MET A 54 -3.87 -3.89 -8.81
N MET A 55 -2.59 -3.85 -9.17
CA MET A 55 -1.80 -2.64 -8.93
C MET A 55 -2.46 -1.41 -9.57
N ASN A 56 -2.47 -0.30 -8.83
CA ASN A 56 -3.05 0.98 -9.24
C ASN A 56 -2.23 1.62 -10.38
N THR A 57 -2.70 2.77 -10.88
CA THR A 57 -2.01 3.52 -11.92
C THR A 57 -0.62 4.04 -11.46
N LEU A 58 -0.44 4.35 -10.18
CA LEU A 58 0.84 4.85 -9.63
C LEU A 58 1.95 3.79 -9.62
N TRP A 59 1.62 2.50 -9.70
CA TRP A 59 2.60 1.43 -9.91
C TRP A 59 3.40 1.60 -11.21
N GLY A 60 2.87 2.34 -12.18
CA GLY A 60 3.57 2.70 -13.42
C GLY A 60 3.36 1.72 -14.56
N SER A 61 2.52 0.70 -14.39
CA SER A 61 2.17 -0.25 -15.47
C SER A 61 1.07 0.26 -16.42
N GLY A 62 0.59 1.50 -16.26
CA GLY A 62 -0.53 2.09 -17.00
C GLY A 62 -1.89 1.85 -16.32
N ASN A 63 -2.98 2.31 -16.96
CA ASN A 63 -4.34 2.18 -16.42
C ASN A 63 -4.76 0.68 -16.28
N PRO A 64 -4.98 0.16 -15.07
CA PRO A 64 -5.24 -1.26 -14.83
C PRO A 64 -6.59 -1.74 -15.40
N VAL A 65 -7.56 -0.84 -15.62
CA VAL A 65 -8.90 -1.19 -16.10
C VAL A 65 -9.14 -0.85 -17.58
N GLU A 66 -8.08 -0.51 -18.33
CA GLU A 66 -8.17 -0.07 -19.73
C GLU A 66 -8.89 -1.10 -20.63
N PHE A 67 -8.62 -2.39 -20.42
CA PHE A 67 -9.12 -3.47 -21.27
C PHE A 67 -10.23 -4.31 -20.65
N LEU A 68 -10.73 -3.91 -19.48
CA LEU A 68 -11.80 -4.61 -18.77
C LEU A 68 -13.18 -4.16 -19.26
N ASP A 69 -14.03 -5.14 -19.56
CA ASP A 69 -15.42 -4.92 -19.96
C ASP A 69 -16.35 -4.73 -18.74
N ASP A 70 -15.96 -5.28 -17.58
CA ASP A 70 -16.63 -5.16 -16.28
C ASP A 70 -15.64 -4.62 -15.24
N LYS A 71 -16.11 -3.73 -14.37
CA LYS A 71 -15.33 -3.08 -13.30
C LYS A 71 -16.02 -3.18 -11.94
N TYR A 72 -17.10 -3.95 -11.85
CA TYR A 72 -17.87 -4.10 -10.63
C TYR A 72 -17.02 -4.77 -9.54
N PHE A 73 -16.93 -4.17 -8.36
CA PHE A 73 -16.01 -4.60 -7.29
C PHE A 73 -14.54 -4.73 -7.74
N THR A 74 -14.07 -3.91 -8.67
CA THR A 74 -12.63 -3.70 -8.82
C THR A 74 -12.09 -2.96 -7.59
N ALA A 75 -10.88 -3.31 -7.14
CA ALA A 75 -10.11 -2.59 -6.15
C ALA A 75 -8.66 -2.42 -6.65
N PHE A 76 -7.88 -1.59 -5.97
CA PHE A 76 -6.50 -1.30 -6.37
C PHE A 76 -5.52 -1.43 -5.21
N ASP A 77 -4.30 -1.84 -5.52
CA ASP A 77 -3.16 -1.84 -4.61
C ASP A 77 -2.14 -0.77 -4.97
N ASP A 78 -1.54 -0.17 -3.95
CA ASP A 78 -0.37 0.69 -4.06
C ASP A 78 0.70 0.25 -3.07
N HIS A 79 1.93 0.13 -3.56
CA HIS A 79 3.09 -0.14 -2.73
C HIS A 79 3.89 1.14 -2.55
N ARG A 80 4.05 1.58 -1.29
CA ARG A 80 4.66 2.86 -0.98
C ARG A 80 5.86 2.76 -0.04
N TYR A 81 7.04 2.78 -0.63
CA TYR A 81 8.32 2.84 0.09
C TYR A 81 9.09 4.12 -0.23
N LEU A 82 9.29 5.00 0.75
CA LEU A 82 10.18 6.16 0.60
C LEU A 82 11.67 5.75 0.59
N LYS A 83 12.00 4.55 1.07
CA LYS A 83 13.34 3.96 1.03
C LYS A 83 14.02 4.07 -0.34
N TRP A 84 13.24 3.88 -1.41
CA TRP A 84 13.73 3.89 -2.78
C TRP A 84 13.26 5.12 -3.57
N ALA A 85 12.69 6.12 -2.91
CA ALA A 85 12.28 7.36 -3.55
C ALA A 85 13.51 8.17 -3.97
N THR A 86 13.62 8.47 -5.26
CA THR A 86 14.74 9.25 -5.84
C THR A 86 14.45 10.75 -5.88
N ASN A 87 13.19 11.13 -5.68
CA ASN A 87 12.68 12.50 -5.78
C ASN A 87 12.34 13.14 -4.42
N VAL A 88 12.73 12.51 -3.32
CA VAL A 88 12.50 13.00 -1.95
C VAL A 88 13.86 13.22 -1.29
N PRO A 89 14.20 14.44 -0.84
CA PRO A 89 15.44 14.66 -0.13
C PRO A 89 15.50 13.80 1.14
N VAL A 90 16.68 13.25 1.45
CA VAL A 90 16.87 12.30 2.56
C VAL A 90 16.99 13.05 3.89
N THR A 91 15.88 13.63 4.35
CA THR A 91 15.76 14.28 5.65
C THR A 91 14.48 13.84 6.38
N HIS A 92 14.50 13.92 7.71
CA HIS A 92 13.30 13.63 8.52
C HIS A 92 12.12 14.55 8.16
N ALA A 93 12.39 15.83 7.87
CA ALA A 93 11.36 16.81 7.55
C ALA A 93 10.70 16.48 6.20
N ASP A 94 11.50 16.17 5.19
CA ASP A 94 11.00 15.82 3.85
C ASP A 94 10.21 14.51 3.86
N TYR A 95 10.61 13.53 4.68
CA TYR A 95 9.91 12.25 4.80
C TYR A 95 8.55 12.41 5.47
N ILE A 96 8.46 13.21 6.54
CA ILE A 96 7.19 13.54 7.19
C ILE A 96 6.30 14.33 6.23
N SER A 97 6.84 15.41 5.65
CA SER A 97 6.10 16.27 4.71
C SER A 97 5.57 15.50 3.51
N THR A 98 6.41 14.67 2.89
CA THR A 98 6.02 13.81 1.77
C THR A 98 4.91 12.85 2.20
N SER A 99 5.08 12.15 3.32
CA SER A 99 4.10 11.17 3.81
C SER A 99 2.75 11.81 4.11
N CYS A 100 2.73 13.02 4.69
CA CYS A 100 1.50 13.75 4.98
C CYS A 100 0.72 14.19 3.74
N ASN A 101 1.39 14.30 2.59
CA ASN A 101 0.80 14.75 1.32
C ASN A 101 0.65 13.61 0.29
N ASP A 102 0.93 12.37 0.67
CA ASP A 102 1.00 11.24 -0.26
C ASP A 102 -0.39 10.65 -0.54
N ASN A 103 -1.12 11.28 -1.47
CA ASN A 103 -2.38 10.72 -1.96
C ASN A 103 -2.11 9.57 -2.94
N ARG A 104 -2.33 8.34 -2.48
CA ARG A 104 -2.12 7.10 -3.26
C ARG A 104 -3.35 6.65 -4.06
N ASN A 105 -4.46 7.38 -4.00
CA ASN A 105 -5.71 7.01 -4.65
C ASN A 105 -5.78 7.56 -6.09
N SER A 106 -5.26 6.81 -7.05
CA SER A 106 -5.13 7.26 -8.45
C SER A 106 -6.25 6.79 -9.39
N ASP A 107 -7.09 5.86 -8.96
CA ASP A 107 -8.01 5.14 -9.85
C ASP A 107 -9.46 5.29 -9.38
N SER A 108 -10.33 5.81 -10.26
CA SER A 108 -11.72 6.13 -9.90
C SER A 108 -12.70 4.95 -9.99
N SER A 109 -12.25 3.80 -10.51
CA SER A 109 -13.11 2.63 -10.75
C SER A 109 -13.30 1.73 -9.52
N GLY A 110 -12.75 2.10 -8.37
CA GLY A 110 -12.76 1.27 -7.16
C GLY A 110 -11.94 1.88 -6.03
N PRO A 111 -12.00 1.32 -4.81
CA PRO A 111 -11.15 1.72 -3.70
C PRO A 111 -9.69 1.33 -3.94
N THR A 112 -8.76 2.14 -3.44
CA THR A 112 -7.34 1.81 -3.34
C THR A 112 -7.01 1.41 -1.90
N LEU A 113 -6.19 0.39 -1.69
CA LEU A 113 -5.48 0.13 -0.43
C LEU A 113 -3.99 0.38 -0.66
N VAL A 114 -3.29 0.86 0.36
CA VAL A 114 -1.81 0.82 0.37
C VAL A 114 -1.39 -0.54 0.95
N GLY A 115 -1.27 -1.56 0.10
CA GLY A 115 -1.08 -2.95 0.49
C GLY A 115 0.33 -3.27 0.98
N GLU A 116 1.31 -2.44 0.64
CA GLU A 116 2.66 -2.56 1.19
C GLU A 116 3.31 -1.21 1.45
N TRP A 117 3.93 -1.10 2.63
CA TRP A 117 4.76 0.03 3.03
C TRP A 117 5.54 -0.33 4.28
N SER A 118 6.58 0.45 4.59
CA SER A 118 7.35 0.32 5.83
C SER A 118 7.88 1.68 6.28
N ILE A 119 8.63 1.70 7.39
CA ILE A 119 9.29 2.90 7.92
C ILE A 119 10.81 2.76 7.87
N SER A 120 11.32 2.01 6.89
CA SER A 120 12.78 1.90 6.67
C SER A 120 13.28 3.04 5.79
N PRO A 121 14.34 3.77 6.18
CA PRO A 121 14.98 4.75 5.32
C PRO A 121 15.93 4.07 4.31
N PRO A 122 16.55 4.83 3.38
CA PRO A 122 17.47 4.31 2.38
C PRO A 122 18.65 3.55 3.01
N ASP A 123 19.11 2.50 2.33
CA ASP A 123 20.23 1.64 2.80
C ASP A 123 21.50 2.44 3.12
N SER A 124 21.75 3.52 2.36
CA SER A 124 22.92 4.37 2.52
C SER A 124 22.95 5.14 3.84
N VAL A 125 21.80 5.33 4.50
CA VAL A 125 21.70 6.12 5.75
C VAL A 125 21.17 5.34 6.94
N GLU A 126 20.55 4.18 6.73
CA GLU A 126 19.74 3.47 7.74
C GLU A 126 20.49 3.07 9.02
N ASN A 127 21.82 3.02 8.98
CA ASN A 127 22.70 2.69 10.10
C ASN A 127 23.50 3.90 10.64
N THR A 128 23.22 5.11 10.16
CA THR A 128 23.84 6.34 10.67
C THR A 128 23.15 6.84 11.94
N ASP A 129 23.84 7.64 12.76
CA ASP A 129 23.27 8.20 13.99
C ASP A 129 21.98 9.00 13.74
N GLY A 130 21.91 9.66 12.59
CA GLY A 130 20.75 10.45 12.16
C GLY A 130 19.52 9.63 11.82
N TRP A 131 19.64 8.32 11.60
CA TRP A 131 18.55 7.42 11.19
C TRP A 131 18.50 6.11 12.00
N SER A 132 19.33 5.96 13.01
CA SER A 132 19.39 4.75 13.82
C SER A 132 18.03 4.45 14.45
N LYS A 133 17.58 3.20 14.29
CA LYS A 133 16.33 2.69 14.88
C LYS A 133 16.33 2.78 16.42
N ASP A 134 17.50 2.75 17.05
CA ASP A 134 17.58 2.76 18.51
C ASP A 134 17.52 4.19 19.09
N THR A 135 18.07 5.18 18.40
CA THR A 135 18.19 6.56 18.90
C THR A 135 17.15 7.51 18.30
N GLN A 136 16.60 7.23 17.11
CA GLN A 136 15.68 8.13 16.40
C GLN A 136 14.19 7.73 16.54
N LYS A 137 13.82 7.12 17.66
CA LYS A 137 12.47 6.57 17.87
C LYS A 137 11.35 7.60 17.71
N ASP A 138 11.57 8.84 18.15
CA ASP A 138 10.56 9.90 18.03
C ASP A 138 10.32 10.33 16.59
N PHE A 139 11.34 10.28 15.73
CA PHE A 139 11.15 10.46 14.30
C PHE A 139 10.30 9.33 13.73
N TYR A 140 10.64 8.06 14.02
CA TYR A 140 9.92 6.92 13.48
C TYR A 140 8.45 6.86 13.93
N LYS A 141 8.14 7.27 15.17
CA LYS A 141 6.74 7.43 15.63
C LYS A 141 5.97 8.42 14.77
N LYS A 142 6.56 9.60 14.53
CA LYS A 142 5.95 10.65 13.69
C LYS A 142 5.82 10.19 12.25
N TRP A 143 6.83 9.53 11.72
CA TRP A 143 6.83 9.09 10.33
C TRP A 143 5.82 7.97 10.07
N PHE A 144 5.68 7.00 10.99
CA PHE A 144 4.59 6.03 10.96
C PHE A 144 3.23 6.73 10.97
N ALA A 145 3.00 7.64 11.91
CA ALA A 145 1.75 8.37 12.04
C ALA A 145 1.42 9.22 10.79
N ALA A 146 2.42 9.85 10.18
CA ALA A 146 2.25 10.64 8.97
C ALA A 146 1.78 9.79 7.78
N GLN A 147 2.38 8.61 7.59
CA GLN A 147 1.97 7.66 6.54
C GLN A 147 0.54 7.16 6.77
N VAL A 148 0.24 6.64 7.97
CA VAL A 148 -1.11 6.17 8.33
C VAL A 148 -2.16 7.26 8.16
N HIS A 149 -1.87 8.48 8.62
CA HIS A 149 -2.79 9.61 8.48
C HIS A 149 -3.15 9.86 7.02
N SER A 150 -2.17 9.90 6.11
CA SER A 150 -2.44 10.10 4.69
C SER A 150 -3.17 8.93 4.05
N PHE A 151 -2.78 7.69 4.39
CA PHE A 151 -3.42 6.50 3.82
C PHE A 151 -4.89 6.41 4.23
N GLU A 152 -5.22 6.60 5.50
CA GLU A 152 -6.62 6.57 5.98
C GLU A 152 -7.45 7.77 5.51
N LYS A 153 -6.80 8.92 5.23
CA LYS A 153 -7.48 10.10 4.68
C LYS A 153 -7.84 9.94 3.21
N ASN A 154 -6.97 9.31 2.42
CA ASN A 154 -7.04 9.34 0.96
C ASN A 154 -7.46 8.00 0.32
N THR A 155 -7.26 6.89 1.03
CA THR A 155 -7.46 5.52 0.52
C THR A 155 -8.42 4.73 1.43
N ALA A 156 -8.71 3.48 1.10
CA ALA A 156 -9.55 2.60 1.91
C ALA A 156 -8.81 1.97 3.12
N GLY A 157 -7.51 2.20 3.25
CA GLY A 157 -6.70 1.69 4.35
C GLY A 157 -5.30 1.27 3.91
N TRP A 158 -4.63 0.53 4.77
CA TRP A 158 -3.22 0.18 4.60
C TRP A 158 -2.90 -1.20 5.21
N VAL A 159 -1.83 -1.83 4.70
CA VAL A 159 -1.28 -3.08 5.22
C VAL A 159 0.23 -2.91 5.36
N PHE A 160 0.72 -2.96 6.60
CA PHE A 160 2.14 -2.75 6.90
C PHE A 160 2.95 -3.99 6.49
N TRP A 161 4.02 -3.78 5.72
CA TRP A 161 4.97 -4.83 5.37
C TRP A 161 6.10 -4.89 6.42
N SER A 162 6.11 -5.83 7.36
CA SER A 162 5.24 -7.01 7.52
C SER A 162 4.78 -7.17 8.98
N TRP A 163 3.91 -8.14 9.28
CA TRP A 163 3.56 -8.45 10.67
C TRP A 163 4.79 -8.78 11.53
N LYS A 164 5.66 -9.69 11.06
CA LYS A 164 6.84 -10.17 11.78
C LYS A 164 8.01 -10.42 10.83
N ALA A 165 9.22 -10.11 11.27
CA ALA A 165 10.45 -10.44 10.55
C ALA A 165 11.52 -10.95 11.53
N GLN A 166 12.46 -11.79 11.06
CA GLN A 166 13.62 -12.24 11.85
C GLN A 166 14.86 -11.37 11.56
N LEU A 167 14.65 -10.05 11.46
CA LEU A 167 15.69 -9.07 11.11
C LEU A 167 16.24 -8.32 12.33
N GLY A 168 15.54 -8.39 13.47
CA GLY A 168 15.81 -7.52 14.61
C GLY A 168 15.64 -6.04 14.26
N ASP A 169 14.74 -5.72 13.33
CA ASP A 169 14.50 -4.38 12.83
C ASP A 169 13.00 -4.09 12.79
N TYR A 170 12.55 -3.24 13.72
CA TYR A 170 11.14 -2.86 13.80
C TYR A 170 10.66 -2.12 12.55
N ARG A 171 11.57 -1.56 11.74
CA ARG A 171 11.19 -0.80 10.56
C ARG A 171 10.52 -1.65 9.48
N TRP A 172 10.66 -2.98 9.59
CA TRP A 172 10.07 -4.01 8.72
C TRP A 172 9.18 -5.03 9.46
N SER A 173 8.99 -4.84 10.78
CA SER A 173 8.14 -5.70 11.60
C SER A 173 7.19 -4.87 12.45
N TYR A 174 5.90 -4.92 12.10
CA TYR A 174 4.82 -4.26 12.83
C TYR A 174 4.80 -4.67 14.30
N ARG A 175 4.91 -5.98 14.58
CA ARG A 175 4.97 -6.51 15.95
C ARG A 175 6.11 -5.86 16.75
N ASP A 176 7.31 -5.84 16.20
CA ASP A 176 8.48 -5.29 16.90
C ASP A 176 8.36 -3.76 17.03
N ALA A 177 7.71 -3.08 16.07
CA ALA A 177 7.43 -1.65 16.14
C ALA A 177 6.41 -1.29 17.23
N VAL A 178 5.41 -2.14 17.46
CA VAL A 178 4.50 -2.01 18.61
C VAL A 178 5.28 -2.22 19.92
N ILE A 179 6.10 -3.26 20.01
CA ILE A 179 6.93 -3.54 21.21
C ILE A 179 7.89 -2.39 21.51
N ALA A 180 8.50 -1.81 20.47
CA ALA A 180 9.41 -0.67 20.59
C ALA A 180 8.70 0.67 20.89
N GLY A 181 7.36 0.69 20.91
CA GLY A 181 6.54 1.89 21.13
C GLY A 181 6.52 2.85 19.94
N ILE A 182 6.90 2.38 18.75
CA ILE A 182 6.87 3.16 17.51
C ILE A 182 5.46 3.22 16.94
N VAL A 183 4.78 2.06 16.93
CA VAL A 183 3.38 1.95 16.56
C VAL A 183 2.53 1.99 17.83
N PRO A 184 1.54 2.90 17.94
CA PRO A 184 0.68 2.96 19.11
C PRO A 184 -0.26 1.75 19.17
N THR A 185 -0.59 1.29 20.38
CA THR A 185 -1.57 0.23 20.60
C THR A 185 -3.01 0.68 20.35
N ASP A 186 -3.25 2.00 20.35
CA ASP A 186 -4.49 2.61 19.87
C ASP A 186 -4.19 3.42 18.61
N LEU A 187 -4.53 2.87 17.45
CA LEU A 187 -4.31 3.55 16.17
C LEU A 187 -5.18 4.80 16.00
N ASN A 188 -6.32 4.90 16.70
CA ASN A 188 -7.18 6.10 16.61
C ASN A 188 -6.47 7.35 17.14
N SER A 189 -5.45 7.19 17.99
CA SER A 189 -4.66 8.33 18.48
C SER A 189 -3.93 9.08 17.37
N ILE A 190 -3.69 8.44 16.21
CA ILE A 190 -3.01 9.04 15.06
C ILE A 190 -3.87 10.14 14.43
N ALA A 191 -5.19 9.91 14.32
CA ALA A 191 -6.12 10.87 13.74
C ALA A 191 -6.10 12.22 14.50
N SER A 192 -5.89 12.18 15.82
CA SER A 192 -5.80 13.36 16.69
C SER A 192 -4.37 13.86 16.95
N SER A 193 -3.34 13.24 16.37
CA SER A 193 -1.94 13.52 16.70
C SER A 193 -1.43 14.89 16.22
N GLY A 194 -2.10 15.49 15.24
CA GLY A 194 -1.65 16.73 14.59
C GLY A 194 -0.35 16.59 13.79
N VAL A 195 0.09 15.35 13.48
CA VAL A 195 1.38 15.10 12.82
C VAL A 195 1.51 15.72 11.42
N CYS A 196 0.38 15.97 10.76
CA CYS A 196 0.30 16.58 9.43
C CYS A 196 -0.32 17.99 9.43
N ASN A 197 -0.38 18.65 10.59
CA ASN A 197 -0.89 20.02 10.76
C ASN A 197 0.23 21.03 11.01
#